data_AF-A0A101CRC9-F1
#
_entry.id   AF-A0A101CRC9-F1
#
_cell.length_a   1.000
_cell.length_b   1.000
_cell.length_c   1.000
_cell.angle_alpha   90.00
_cell.angle_beta   90.00
_cell.angle_gamma   90.00
#
_symmetry.space_group_name_H-M   'P 1'
#
loop_
_entity.id
_entity.type
_entity.pdbx_description
1 polymer ?
#
loop_
_entity_poly.entity_id
_entity_poly.type
_entity_poly.pdbx_seq_one_letter_code
_entity_poly.pdbx_strand_id
1 'polypeptide(L)'
;MKNLFLFFVHFVSAICISQNIKTDFNKQFTIHEIDSICSLKGPYITSEGKITSKVETIKSKKGVTVKNGNGGFDYSLYLHDFNEENYNKLSNIEQRKYDFNKYLKLIKANYHEKINYQISYSEIINGQFYYSADTLNYVKVKIIRTENKKKETSDSLNISISELNKIKVIKTVFLFDYKYWIINKNKEILKIYNRK
;
A
#
# COMPACT_ATOMS: atom_id res chain seq x y z
N MET A 1 37.35 -22.76 25.54
CA MET A 1 36.61 -21.49 25.39
C MET A 1 35.63 -21.65 24.24
N LYS A 2 34.37 -21.94 24.58
CA LYS A 2 33.33 -22.53 23.71
C LYS A 2 32.25 -21.53 23.26
N ASN A 3 32.49 -20.22 23.42
CA ASN A 3 31.43 -19.20 23.39
C ASN A 3 31.54 -18.15 22.27
N LEU A 4 32.41 -18.33 21.26
CA LEU A 4 32.49 -17.36 20.16
C LEU A 4 31.76 -17.75 18.87
N PHE A 5 31.26 -18.98 18.76
CA PHE A 5 30.56 -19.45 17.56
C PHE A 5 29.04 -19.23 17.57
N LEU A 6 28.50 -18.68 18.66
CA LEU A 6 27.04 -18.59 18.88
C LEU A 6 26.44 -17.20 18.61
N PHE A 7 27.25 -16.19 18.28
CA PHE A 7 26.75 -14.84 18.03
C PHE A 7 26.63 -14.45 16.55
N PHE A 8 27.17 -15.26 15.62
CA PHE A 8 27.09 -14.98 14.19
C PHE A 8 25.94 -15.68 13.46
N VAL A 9 25.19 -16.55 14.14
CA VAL A 9 24.03 -17.26 13.56
C VAL A 9 22.71 -16.48 13.77
N HIS A 10 22.73 -15.38 14.54
CA HIS A 10 21.50 -14.69 14.95
C HIS A 10 21.19 -13.35 14.25
N PHE A 11 21.95 -12.92 13.24
CA PHE A 11 21.70 -11.60 12.64
C PHE A 11 21.70 -11.49 11.11
N VAL A 12 21.86 -12.58 10.38
CA VAL A 12 21.73 -12.55 8.90
C VAL A 12 20.93 -13.76 8.39
N SER A 13 19.81 -14.08 9.03
CA SER A 13 18.64 -14.36 8.21
C SER A 13 18.13 -12.99 7.81
N ALA A 14 18.49 -12.55 6.60
CA ALA A 14 17.64 -11.67 5.86
C ALA A 14 16.26 -12.34 5.89
N ILE A 15 15.42 -11.89 6.81
CA ILE A 15 14.00 -12.22 6.84
C ILE A 15 13.47 -11.53 5.58
N CYS A 16 13.65 -12.20 4.44
CA CYS A 16 12.67 -12.20 3.39
C CYS A 16 11.39 -12.58 4.12
N ILE A 17 10.63 -11.56 4.49
CA ILE A 17 9.29 -11.69 5.04
C ILE A 17 8.44 -12.24 3.88
N SER A 18 8.63 -13.53 3.60
CA SER A 18 7.60 -14.40 3.06
C SER A 18 6.53 -14.39 4.15
N GLN A 19 5.52 -13.53 3.98
CA GLN A 19 4.33 -13.51 4.82
C GLN A 19 3.55 -14.80 4.53
N ASN A 20 4.04 -15.91 5.06
CA ASN A 20 3.32 -17.17 5.08
C ASN A 20 2.38 -17.11 6.29
N ILE A 21 1.17 -16.59 6.06
CA ILE A 21 0.07 -16.67 7.03
C ILE A 21 -0.42 -18.11 7.02
N LYS A 22 -0.53 -18.67 8.23
CA LYS A 22 -0.95 -20.05 8.55
C LYS A 22 -2.04 -20.57 7.60
N THR A 23 -1.84 -21.79 7.11
CA THR A 23 -2.86 -22.63 6.49
C THR A 23 -4.00 -22.86 7.46
N ASP A 24 -4.98 -21.99 7.38
CA ASP A 24 -6.34 -22.21 7.84
C ASP A 24 -7.21 -22.27 6.57
N PHE A 25 -8.41 -22.83 6.63
CA PHE A 25 -9.31 -22.93 5.48
C PHE A 25 -9.74 -21.56 4.88
N ASN A 26 -9.17 -20.45 5.38
CA ASN A 26 -9.25 -19.06 4.91
C ASN A 26 -7.87 -18.56 4.45
N LYS A 27 -7.26 -19.18 3.42
CA LYS A 27 -5.96 -18.75 2.88
C LYS A 27 -6.08 -17.32 2.32
N GLN A 28 -5.63 -16.32 3.08
CA GLN A 28 -5.42 -14.96 2.59
C GLN A 28 -4.25 -14.98 1.59
N PHE A 29 -4.47 -14.41 0.41
CA PHE A 29 -3.42 -14.30 -0.61
C PHE A 29 -2.27 -13.43 -0.11
N THR A 30 -1.05 -13.81 -0.46
CA THR A 30 0.16 -13.06 -0.15
C THR A 30 0.32 -11.87 -1.11
N ILE A 31 0.99 -10.83 -0.64
CA ILE A 31 1.35 -9.66 -1.47
C ILE A 31 2.12 -10.08 -2.73
N HIS A 32 3.00 -11.08 -2.60
CA HIS A 32 3.78 -11.60 -3.72
C HIS A 32 2.88 -12.23 -4.79
N GLU A 33 1.89 -13.03 -4.39
CA GLU A 33 0.93 -13.61 -5.34
C GLU A 33 0.22 -12.49 -6.12
N ILE A 34 -0.23 -11.43 -5.44
CA ILE A 34 -0.88 -10.28 -6.10
C ILE A 34 0.10 -9.52 -7.01
N ASP A 35 1.31 -9.22 -6.54
CA ASP A 35 2.32 -8.49 -7.30
C ASP A 35 2.74 -9.24 -8.58
N SER A 36 2.95 -10.55 -8.48
CA SER A 36 3.31 -11.42 -9.62
C SER A 36 2.22 -11.44 -10.70
N ILE A 37 0.96 -11.28 -10.31
CA ILE A 37 -0.15 -11.25 -11.24
C ILE A 37 -0.25 -9.89 -11.93
N CYS A 38 0.00 -8.80 -11.18
CA CYS A 38 -0.05 -7.44 -11.71
C CYS A 38 0.99 -7.22 -12.82
N SER A 39 2.19 -7.81 -12.67
CA SER A 39 3.26 -7.72 -13.68
C SER A 39 2.90 -8.40 -15.00
N LEU A 40 2.06 -9.45 -14.97
CA LEU A 40 1.65 -10.18 -16.17
C LEU A 40 0.52 -9.50 -16.94
N LYS A 41 -0.48 -8.95 -16.25
CA LYS A 41 -1.71 -8.44 -16.88
C LYS A 41 -1.70 -6.93 -17.17
N GLY A 42 -0.79 -6.17 -16.57
CA GLY A 42 -0.77 -4.71 -16.71
C GLY A 42 -1.97 -4.03 -16.01
N PRO A 43 -2.06 -2.69 -16.08
CA PRO A 43 -3.11 -1.94 -15.39
C PRO A 43 -4.47 -2.19 -16.06
N TYR A 44 -5.45 -2.50 -15.22
CA TYR A 44 -6.83 -2.72 -15.59
C TYR A 44 -7.61 -1.41 -15.73
N ILE A 45 -7.46 -0.48 -14.78
CA ILE A 45 -8.03 0.88 -14.83
C ILE A 45 -6.94 1.87 -14.42
N THR A 46 -6.84 2.98 -15.14
CA THR A 46 -6.08 4.16 -14.71
C THR A 46 -7.00 5.35 -14.50
N SER A 47 -6.70 6.19 -13.52
CA SER A 47 -7.44 7.43 -13.26
C SER A 47 -6.46 8.48 -12.75
N GLU A 48 -6.49 9.67 -13.34
CA GLU A 48 -5.62 10.78 -12.95
C GLU A 48 -6.43 12.00 -12.49
N GLY A 49 -5.76 12.92 -11.80
CA GLY A 49 -6.36 14.16 -11.39
C GLY A 49 -5.34 15.22 -11.00
N LYS A 50 -5.83 16.46 -10.90
CA LYS A 50 -5.03 17.63 -10.54
C LYS A 50 -5.34 18.05 -9.12
N ILE A 51 -4.29 18.35 -8.36
CA ILE A 51 -4.37 18.99 -7.05
C ILE A 51 -4.20 20.49 -7.27
N THR A 52 -5.32 21.21 -7.27
CA THR A 52 -5.34 22.65 -7.51
C THR A 52 -4.84 23.45 -6.32
N SER A 53 -5.11 22.98 -5.10
CA SER A 53 -4.59 23.54 -3.86
C SER A 53 -4.56 22.49 -2.75
N LYS A 54 -3.42 22.38 -2.06
CA LYS A 54 -3.26 21.66 -0.80
C LYS A 54 -2.65 22.59 0.23
N VAL A 55 -3.29 22.68 1.38
CA VAL A 55 -2.88 23.57 2.46
C VAL A 55 -2.21 22.76 3.56
N GLU A 56 -0.96 23.07 3.87
CA GLU A 56 -0.27 22.53 5.05
C GLU A 56 -0.02 23.65 6.07
N THR A 57 -0.38 23.38 7.32
CA THR A 57 -0.21 24.32 8.43
C THR A 57 0.95 23.87 9.29
N ILE A 58 2.05 24.62 9.26
CA ILE A 58 3.23 24.33 10.08
C ILE A 58 3.25 25.27 11.28
N LYS A 59 3.22 24.70 12.49
CA LYS A 59 3.45 25.46 13.72
C LYS A 59 4.95 25.68 13.90
N SER A 60 5.38 26.93 13.92
CA SER A 60 6.77 27.32 14.21
C SER A 60 6.85 28.12 15.50
N LYS A 61 8.06 28.32 16.04
CA LYS A 61 8.29 29.22 17.20
C LYS A 61 7.85 30.67 16.95
N LYS A 62 7.71 31.09 15.68
CA LYS A 62 7.30 32.44 15.26
C LYS A 62 5.80 32.55 14.94
N GLY A 63 5.02 31.50 15.15
CA GLY A 63 3.59 31.44 14.83
C GLY A 63 3.25 30.38 13.78
N VAL A 64 2.03 30.47 13.23
CA VAL A 64 1.47 29.52 12.27
C VAL A 64 1.82 29.96 10.85
N THR A 65 2.46 29.10 10.07
CA THR A 65 2.73 29.34 8.64
C THR A 65 1.85 28.44 7.80
N VAL A 66 1.08 29.04 6.90
CA VAL A 66 0.24 28.34 5.91
C VAL A 66 1.02 28.21 4.61
N LYS A 67 1.16 26.99 4.09
CA LYS A 67 1.80 26.73 2.80
C LYS A 67 0.80 26.17 1.82
N ASN A 68 0.79 26.74 0.62
CA ASN A 68 -0.03 26.28 -0.48
C ASN A 68 0.82 25.45 -1.45
N GLY A 69 0.33 24.26 -1.77
CA GLY A 69 0.93 23.36 -2.75
C GLY A 69 -0.05 23.02 -3.87
N ASN A 70 0.50 22.67 -5.03
CA ASN A 70 -0.25 22.15 -6.16
C ASN A 70 0.44 20.92 -6.72
N GLY A 71 -0.28 20.15 -7.53
CA GLY A 71 0.23 18.85 -7.95
C GLY A 71 -0.70 18.06 -8.82
N GLY A 72 -0.40 16.77 -8.91
CA GLY A 72 -1.22 15.78 -9.59
C GLY A 72 -1.21 14.47 -8.82
N PHE A 73 -2.16 13.61 -9.15
CA PHE A 73 -2.20 12.25 -8.66
C PHE A 73 -2.68 11.31 -9.76
N ASP A 74 -2.33 10.03 -9.61
CA ASP A 74 -2.82 8.96 -10.44
C ASP A 74 -3.10 7.70 -9.61
N TYR A 75 -4.04 6.92 -10.12
CA TYR A 75 -4.39 5.58 -9.68
C TYR A 75 -4.13 4.62 -10.83
N SER A 76 -3.51 3.49 -10.52
CA SER A 76 -3.41 2.33 -11.40
C SER A 76 -3.93 1.11 -10.66
N LEU A 77 -5.09 0.59 -11.09
CA LEU A 77 -5.71 -0.61 -10.54
C LEU A 77 -5.37 -1.80 -11.43
N TYR A 78 -5.01 -2.90 -10.80
CA TYR A 78 -4.71 -4.18 -11.43
C TYR A 78 -5.71 -5.19 -10.91
N LEU A 79 -6.27 -5.99 -11.81
CA LEU A 79 -7.32 -6.93 -11.49
C LEU A 79 -6.92 -8.33 -11.92
N HIS A 80 -7.22 -9.28 -11.05
CA HIS A 80 -7.12 -10.68 -11.37
C HIS A 80 -8.39 -11.39 -10.97
N ASP A 81 -9.26 -11.56 -11.95
CA ASP A 81 -10.57 -12.16 -11.72
C ASP A 81 -10.49 -13.66 -11.39
N PHE A 82 -9.44 -14.36 -11.84
CA PHE A 82 -9.32 -15.80 -11.69
C PHE A 82 -7.87 -16.30 -11.91
N ASN A 83 -7.35 -17.10 -10.98
CA ASN A 83 -6.05 -17.76 -11.08
C ASN A 83 -6.19 -19.10 -11.80
N GLU A 84 -6.40 -19.02 -13.11
CA GLU A 84 -6.59 -20.16 -14.00
C GLU A 84 -5.44 -21.16 -13.91
N GLU A 85 -4.21 -20.68 -13.78
CA GLU A 85 -3.02 -21.52 -13.68
C GLU A 85 -3.06 -22.40 -12.42
N ASN A 86 -3.46 -21.85 -11.27
CA ASN A 86 -3.60 -22.65 -10.04
C ASN A 86 -4.87 -23.50 -10.05
N TYR A 87 -5.97 -23.03 -10.64
CA TYR A 87 -7.19 -23.82 -10.77
C TYR A 87 -6.94 -25.09 -11.61
N ASN A 88 -6.21 -24.97 -12.71
CA ASN A 88 -5.89 -26.09 -13.60
C ASN A 88 -4.94 -27.12 -12.95
N LYS A 89 -4.26 -26.78 -11.85
CA LYS A 89 -3.43 -27.72 -11.06
C LYS A 89 -4.26 -28.57 -10.08
N LEU A 90 -5.53 -28.24 -9.86
CA LEU A 90 -6.41 -28.95 -8.94
C LEU A 90 -6.99 -30.23 -9.57
N SER A 91 -7.26 -31.23 -8.74
CA SER A 91 -8.00 -32.42 -9.17
C SER A 91 -9.45 -32.09 -9.50
N ASN A 92 -10.12 -32.94 -10.28
CA ASN A 92 -11.53 -32.76 -10.65
C ASN A 92 -12.48 -32.62 -9.45
N ILE A 93 -12.17 -33.27 -8.32
CA ILE A 93 -12.97 -33.19 -7.09
C ILE A 93 -12.79 -31.83 -6.40
N GLU A 94 -11.56 -31.31 -6.41
CA GLU A 94 -11.23 -29.99 -5.86
C GLU A 94 -11.79 -28.86 -6.72
N GLN A 95 -11.74 -29.00 -8.05
CA GLN A 95 -12.35 -28.06 -9.00
C GLN A 95 -13.87 -27.95 -8.80
N ARG A 96 -14.56 -29.08 -8.59
CA ARG A 96 -16.03 -29.09 -8.30
C ARG A 96 -16.40 -28.44 -6.97
N LYS A 97 -15.46 -28.37 -6.04
CA LYS A 97 -15.61 -27.72 -4.73
C LYS A 97 -14.92 -26.34 -4.72
N TYR A 98 -14.40 -25.90 -5.86
CA TYR A 98 -13.66 -24.66 -5.96
C TYR A 98 -14.63 -23.51 -5.86
N ASP A 99 -14.56 -22.81 -4.74
CA ASP A 99 -15.39 -21.66 -4.52
C ASP A 99 -14.79 -20.46 -5.27
N PHE A 100 -15.32 -20.20 -6.46
CA PHE A 100 -14.93 -19.04 -7.27
C PHE A 100 -15.09 -17.70 -6.51
N ASN A 101 -15.99 -17.64 -5.52
CA ASN A 101 -16.17 -16.50 -4.63
C ASN A 101 -15.22 -16.53 -3.40
N LYS A 102 -14.42 -17.57 -3.22
CA LYS A 102 -13.39 -17.68 -2.17
C LYS A 102 -11.99 -17.39 -2.73
N TYR A 103 -11.74 -17.77 -3.98
CA TYR A 103 -10.52 -17.40 -4.73
C TYR A 103 -10.66 -16.05 -5.44
N LEU A 104 -11.29 -15.12 -4.71
CA LEU A 104 -11.77 -13.79 -5.10
C LEU A 104 -10.82 -13.03 -5.99
N LYS A 105 -11.44 -12.18 -6.81
CA LYS A 105 -10.81 -11.09 -7.57
C LYS A 105 -9.72 -10.43 -6.73
N LEU A 106 -8.46 -10.62 -7.13
CA LEU A 106 -7.36 -9.93 -6.47
C LEU A 106 -7.22 -8.56 -7.10
N ILE A 107 -7.20 -7.53 -6.25
CA ILE A 107 -7.05 -6.16 -6.70
C ILE A 107 -5.79 -5.61 -6.05
N LYS A 108 -4.94 -5.03 -6.89
CA LYS A 108 -3.89 -4.13 -6.43
C LYS A 108 -4.23 -2.74 -6.92
N ALA A 109 -4.19 -1.76 -6.05
CA ALA A 109 -4.25 -0.36 -6.45
C ALA A 109 -2.94 0.33 -6.08
N ASN A 110 -2.28 0.87 -7.09
CA ASN A 110 -1.19 1.82 -6.91
C ASN A 110 -1.78 3.22 -6.93
N TYR A 111 -1.34 4.03 -5.98
CA TYR A 111 -1.61 5.47 -5.93
C TYR A 111 -0.27 6.20 -5.94
N HIS A 112 -0.19 7.24 -6.75
CA HIS A 112 0.93 8.17 -6.75
C HIS A 112 0.40 9.59 -6.68
N GLU A 113 1.00 10.40 -5.82
CA GLU A 113 0.69 11.83 -5.65
C GLU A 113 2.00 12.59 -5.54
N LYS A 114 2.10 13.70 -6.28
CA LYS A 114 3.20 14.63 -6.18
C LYS A 114 2.67 16.04 -5.96
N ILE A 115 3.16 16.69 -4.93
CA ILE A 115 2.82 18.06 -4.58
C ILE A 115 4.08 18.89 -4.48
N ASN A 116 4.02 20.10 -5.02
CA ASN A 116 5.05 21.10 -4.86
C ASN A 116 4.47 22.24 -4.02
N TYR A 117 5.03 22.48 -2.83
CA TYR A 117 4.69 23.62 -2.00
C TYR A 117 5.62 24.79 -2.36
N GLN A 118 5.04 25.91 -2.78
CA GLN A 118 5.81 27.03 -3.30
C GLN A 118 6.95 27.43 -2.35
N ILE A 119 8.17 27.52 -2.91
CA ILE A 119 9.40 28.03 -2.25
C ILE A 119 9.84 27.21 -1.01
N SER A 120 9.31 26.00 -0.78
CA SER A 120 9.60 25.23 0.44
C SER A 120 10.08 23.79 0.23
N TYR A 121 9.21 22.90 -0.22
CA TYR A 121 9.53 21.49 -0.46
C TYR A 121 8.55 20.86 -1.44
N SER A 122 8.93 19.72 -1.98
CA SER A 122 8.01 18.80 -2.64
C SER A 122 7.72 17.59 -1.74
N GLU A 123 6.54 17.02 -1.92
CA GLU A 123 6.09 15.81 -1.27
C GLU A 123 5.63 14.82 -2.35
N ILE A 124 6.13 13.59 -2.26
CA ILE A 124 5.69 12.47 -3.07
C ILE A 124 5.09 11.44 -2.14
N ILE A 125 3.86 11.01 -2.40
CA ILE A 125 3.17 9.97 -1.66
C ILE A 125 2.90 8.82 -2.61
N ASN A 126 3.41 7.64 -2.27
CA ASN A 126 3.13 6.40 -2.97
C ASN A 126 2.33 5.48 -2.06
N GLY A 127 1.20 4.97 -2.56
CA GLY A 127 0.37 3.98 -1.88
C GLY A 127 0.26 2.70 -2.70
N GLN A 128 0.33 1.56 -2.05
CA GLN A 128 0.01 0.25 -2.62
C GLN A 128 -1.03 -0.41 -1.73
N PHE A 129 -2.21 -0.67 -2.29
CA PHE A 129 -3.35 -1.24 -1.59
C PHE A 129 -3.65 -2.62 -2.17
N TYR A 130 -3.84 -3.59 -1.30
CA TYR A 130 -3.99 -4.99 -1.66
C TYR A 130 -5.31 -5.52 -1.15
N TYR A 131 -6.14 -6.03 -2.06
CA TYR A 131 -7.50 -6.46 -1.75
C TYR A 131 -7.75 -7.91 -2.14
N SER A 132 -8.70 -8.52 -1.43
CA SER A 132 -9.45 -9.67 -1.89
C SER A 132 -10.89 -9.22 -2.11
N ALA A 133 -11.31 -9.21 -3.38
CA ALA A 133 -12.46 -8.46 -3.87
C ALA A 133 -12.47 -7.03 -3.32
N ASP A 134 -13.53 -6.63 -2.63
CA ASP A 134 -13.69 -5.26 -2.14
C ASP A 134 -13.11 -5.08 -0.72
N THR A 135 -12.55 -6.14 -0.14
CA THR A 135 -11.98 -6.12 1.20
C THR A 135 -10.50 -5.80 1.15
N LEU A 136 -10.12 -4.66 1.74
CA LEU A 136 -8.73 -4.24 1.89
C LEU A 136 -8.02 -5.12 2.93
N ASN A 137 -6.95 -5.79 2.53
CA ASN A 137 -6.17 -6.66 3.42
C ASN A 137 -4.90 -5.97 3.95
N TYR A 138 -4.19 -5.27 3.06
CA TYR A 138 -2.86 -4.75 3.36
C TYR A 138 -2.57 -3.44 2.62
N VAL A 139 -1.77 -2.58 3.24
CA VAL A 139 -1.36 -1.30 2.65
C VAL A 139 0.13 -1.05 2.89
N LYS A 140 0.80 -0.56 1.84
CA LYS A 140 2.12 0.07 1.92
C LYS A 140 1.98 1.53 1.55
N VAL A 141 2.53 2.42 2.36
CA VAL A 141 2.59 3.86 2.08
C VAL A 141 4.03 4.32 2.23
N LYS A 142 4.52 5.07 1.25
CA LYS A 142 5.83 5.72 1.31
C LYS A 142 5.66 7.19 1.01
N ILE A 143 6.15 8.03 1.90
CA ILE A 143 6.16 9.48 1.77
C ILE A 143 7.60 9.92 1.62
N ILE A 144 7.89 10.71 0.59
CA ILE A 144 9.20 11.30 0.33
C ILE A 144 9.02 12.80 0.35
N ARG A 145 9.81 13.49 1.17
CA ARG A 145 9.85 14.94 1.26
C ARG A 145 11.22 15.45 0.89
N THR A 146 11.26 16.36 -0.07
CA THR A 146 12.49 16.98 -0.56
C THR A 146 12.43 18.48 -0.27
N GLU A 147 13.15 18.90 0.77
CA GLU A 147 13.29 20.32 1.11
C GLU A 147 14.34 20.99 0.22
N ASN A 148 14.12 22.26 -0.12
CA ASN A 148 15.05 23.03 -0.95
C ASN A 148 16.49 22.95 -0.41
N LYS A 149 17.42 22.46 -1.25
CA LYS A 149 18.86 22.33 -0.97
C LYS A 149 19.23 21.35 0.16
N LYS A 150 18.30 20.52 0.64
CA LYS A 150 18.57 19.48 1.65
C LYS A 150 18.44 18.08 1.05
N LYS A 151 18.95 17.09 1.79
CA LYS A 151 18.78 15.67 1.46
C LYS A 151 17.30 15.28 1.57
N GLU A 152 16.90 14.34 0.73
CA GLU A 152 15.58 13.74 0.79
C GLU A 152 15.37 13.04 2.12
N THR A 153 14.17 13.18 2.66
CA THR A 153 13.71 12.44 3.84
C THR A 153 12.55 11.59 3.43
N SER A 154 12.51 10.34 3.90
CA SER A 154 11.42 9.43 3.59
C SER A 154 10.92 8.75 4.85
N ASP A 155 9.62 8.52 4.88
CA ASP A 155 8.97 7.68 5.86
C ASP A 155 8.12 6.61 5.14
N SER A 156 8.00 5.44 5.75
CA SER A 156 7.23 4.34 5.16
C SER A 156 6.45 3.58 6.21
N LEU A 157 5.20 3.29 5.90
CA LEU A 157 4.31 2.45 6.70
C LEU A 157 3.87 1.24 5.89
N ASN A 158 4.01 0.06 6.50
CA ASN A 158 3.61 -1.22 5.95
C ASN A 158 2.71 -1.89 6.99
N ILE A 159 1.41 -2.05 6.72
CA ILE A 159 0.45 -2.46 7.75
C ILE A 159 -0.72 -3.27 7.19
N SER A 160 -1.18 -4.26 7.94
CA SER A 160 -2.43 -4.96 7.65
C SER A 160 -3.65 -4.17 8.14
N ILE A 161 -4.82 -4.40 7.53
CA ILE A 161 -6.05 -3.70 7.95
C ILE A 161 -6.42 -4.00 9.41
N SER A 162 -6.13 -5.23 9.87
CA SER A 162 -6.45 -5.67 11.23
C SER A 162 -5.61 -4.94 12.27
N GLU A 163 -4.34 -4.66 11.97
CA GLU A 163 -3.45 -3.84 12.79
C GLU A 163 -3.84 -2.37 12.73
N LEU A 164 -4.13 -1.83 11.54
CA LEU A 164 -4.54 -0.43 11.36
C LEU A 164 -5.80 -0.09 12.18
N ASN A 165 -6.76 -1.03 12.23
CA ASN A 165 -8.00 -0.84 12.98
C ASN A 165 -7.78 -0.75 14.49
N LYS A 166 -6.76 -1.44 15.03
CA LYS A 166 -6.41 -1.40 16.45
C LYS A 166 -5.72 -0.11 16.87
N ILE A 167 -5.07 0.59 15.93
CA ILE A 167 -4.30 1.80 16.24
C ILE A 167 -5.20 3.04 16.14
N LYS A 168 -5.21 3.88 17.18
CA LYS A 168 -6.04 5.11 17.20
C LYS A 168 -5.52 6.17 16.24
N VAL A 169 -4.21 6.47 16.27
CA VAL A 169 -3.56 7.50 15.45
C VAL A 169 -2.15 7.02 15.10
N ILE A 170 -1.77 7.16 13.82
CA ILE A 170 -0.39 6.95 13.36
C ILE A 170 0.01 8.23 12.64
N LYS A 171 0.84 9.05 13.31
CA LYS A 171 1.38 10.28 12.74
C LYS A 171 2.85 10.12 12.42
N THR A 172 3.26 10.64 11.27
CA THR A 172 4.68 10.68 10.88
C THR A 172 5.41 11.86 11.51
N VAL A 173 6.73 11.89 11.31
CA VAL A 173 7.58 13.07 11.53
C VAL A 173 7.06 14.29 10.75
N PHE A 174 6.34 14.07 9.65
CA PHE A 174 5.71 15.11 8.83
C PHE A 174 4.28 15.46 9.27
N LEU A 175 3.83 15.00 10.45
CA LEU A 175 2.45 15.14 10.94
C LEU A 175 1.39 14.52 10.02
N PHE A 176 1.80 13.64 9.10
CA PHE A 176 0.90 12.95 8.18
C PHE A 176 0.13 11.87 8.94
N ASP A 177 -1.20 11.90 8.86
CA ASP A 177 -2.08 10.91 9.49
C ASP A 177 -2.33 9.75 8.53
N TYR A 178 -1.55 8.67 8.68
CA TYR A 178 -1.67 7.50 7.81
C TYR A 178 -3.07 6.89 7.88
N LYS A 179 -3.67 6.80 9.06
CA LYS A 179 -4.95 6.10 9.21
C LYS A 179 -6.05 6.83 8.47
N TYR A 180 -6.16 8.14 8.69
CA TYR A 180 -7.14 8.96 8.00
C TYR A 180 -6.94 8.92 6.47
N TRP A 181 -5.69 9.07 6.01
CA TRP A 181 -5.36 9.04 4.59
C TRP A 181 -5.69 7.70 3.93
N ILE A 182 -5.30 6.59 4.56
CA ILE A 182 -5.57 5.22 4.06
C ILE A 182 -7.07 4.98 3.92
N ILE A 183 -7.87 5.36 4.93
CA ILE A 183 -9.33 5.16 4.91
C ILE A 183 -9.98 5.95 3.76
N ASN A 184 -9.56 7.18 3.53
CA ASN A 184 -10.11 8.00 2.45
C ASN A 184 -9.71 7.45 1.08
N LYS A 185 -8.43 7.12 0.88
CA LYS A 185 -7.95 6.57 -0.38
C LYS A 185 -8.57 5.22 -0.69
N ASN A 186 -8.80 4.38 0.32
CA ASN A 186 -9.54 3.14 0.16
C ASN A 186 -10.94 3.36 -0.44
N LYS A 187 -11.69 4.36 0.07
CA LYS A 187 -13.02 4.70 -0.46
C LYS A 187 -12.95 5.19 -1.91
N GLU A 188 -11.96 6.02 -2.24
CA GLU A 188 -11.74 6.50 -3.61
C GLU A 188 -11.42 5.34 -4.57
N ILE A 189 -10.53 4.44 -4.18
CA ILE A 189 -10.14 3.26 -4.98
C ILE A 189 -11.35 2.36 -5.24
N LEU A 190 -12.12 2.01 -4.19
CA LEU A 190 -13.31 1.18 -4.36
C LEU A 190 -14.37 1.87 -5.22
N LYS A 191 -14.50 3.20 -5.14
CA LYS A 191 -15.39 3.96 -6.03
C LYS A 191 -14.93 3.89 -7.49
N ILE A 192 -13.63 3.98 -7.76
CA ILE A 192 -13.08 3.82 -9.12
C ILE A 192 -13.36 2.40 -9.63
N TYR A 193 -13.11 1.39 -8.80
CA TYR A 193 -13.33 -0.02 -9.15
C TYR A 193 -14.80 -0.35 -9.42
N ASN A 194 -15.71 0.16 -8.58
CA ASN A 194 -17.16 -0.11 -8.65
C ASN A 194 -17.92 0.80 -9.62
N ARG A 195 -17.26 1.74 -10.30
CA ARG A 195 -17.88 2.59 -11.33
C ARG A 195 -18.10 1.88 -12.67
N LYS A 196 -17.80 0.59 -12.72
CA LYS A 196 -18.22 -0.31 -13.81
C LYS A 196 -19.71 -0.51 -13.84
#